data_AF-A0A1H6UBK5-F1
#
_entry.id   AF-A0A1H6UBK5-F1
#
_cell.length_a   1.000
_cell.length_b   1.000
_cell.length_c   1.000
_cell.angle_alpha   90.00
_cell.angle_beta   90.00
_cell.angle_gamma   90.00
#
_symmetry.space_group_name_H-M   'P 1'
#
loop_
_entity.id
_entity.type
_entity.pdbx_description
1 polymer ?
#
loop_
_entity_poly.entity_id
_entity_poly.type
_entity_poly.pdbx_seq_one_letter_code
_entity_poly.pdbx_strand_id
1 'polypeptide(L)'
;MTPVSKKSSILLADGCQSINQKLLRLTDREWDVLSFMTDGLTTAEIATCLVIEPKSIENYKRRISKKLNIGGRSNLIRFCIVNRDYLRKLYILVHK
;
A
#
# COMPACT_ATOMS: atom_id res chain seq x y z
N MET A 1 -10.66 -6.85 -16.23
CA MET A 1 -10.57 -5.38 -16.37
C MET A 1 -10.04 -4.79 -15.07
N THR A 2 -8.77 -4.37 -15.06
CA THR A 2 -8.36 -3.16 -14.34
C THR A 2 -7.59 -2.38 -15.39
N PRO A 3 -8.08 -1.22 -15.83
CA PRO A 3 -7.39 -0.43 -16.84
C PRO A 3 -6.10 0.09 -16.20
N VAL A 4 -4.96 -0.33 -16.75
CA VAL A 4 -3.66 0.30 -16.48
C VAL A 4 -3.72 1.67 -17.13
N SER A 5 -4.13 2.67 -16.35
CA SER A 5 -4.17 4.05 -16.79
C SER A 5 -2.73 4.54 -16.99
N LYS A 6 -2.33 4.60 -18.27
CA LYS A 6 -1.11 5.23 -18.74
C LYS A 6 -1.14 6.71 -18.39
N LYS A 7 -0.18 7.18 -17.58
CA LYS A 7 0.82 8.22 -17.91
C LYS A 7 1.45 8.79 -16.64
N SER A 8 2.69 8.41 -16.40
CA SER A 8 3.71 9.31 -15.86
C SER A 8 5.04 8.79 -16.38
N SER A 9 5.32 9.21 -17.59
CA SER A 9 6.52 8.95 -18.36
C SER A 9 7.69 9.72 -17.79
N ILE A 10 8.33 9.26 -16.71
CA ILE A 10 9.70 9.66 -16.39
C ILE A 10 10.38 8.74 -15.35
N LEU A 11 11.60 8.31 -15.71
CA LEU A 11 12.76 7.95 -14.87
C LEU A 11 13.14 6.47 -14.61
N LEU A 12 14.16 6.10 -15.38
CA LEU A 12 15.49 5.59 -14.98
C LEU A 12 15.67 4.11 -14.66
N ALA A 13 16.52 3.51 -15.50
CA ALA A 13 17.41 2.41 -15.19
C ALA A 13 18.10 2.65 -13.86
N ASP A 14 18.08 1.64 -12.97
CA ASP A 14 19.18 1.21 -12.11
C ASP A 14 18.66 0.11 -11.19
N GLY A 15 19.48 -0.91 -10.95
CA GLY A 15 19.15 -2.15 -10.23
C GLY A 15 18.80 -2.00 -8.73
N CYS A 16 18.40 -0.83 -8.26
CA CYS A 16 17.96 -0.55 -6.90
C CYS A 16 16.61 0.19 -6.92
N GLN A 17 15.51 -0.56 -7.02
CA GLN A 17 14.18 0.04 -7.11
C GLN A 17 13.81 0.77 -5.80
N SER A 18 13.83 2.11 -5.83
CA SER A 18 13.40 3.00 -4.75
C SER A 18 12.03 2.58 -4.21
N ILE A 19 11.85 2.60 -2.88
CA ILE A 19 10.60 2.23 -2.20
C ILE A 19 9.39 2.98 -2.76
N ASN A 20 9.62 4.20 -3.28
CA ASN A 20 8.60 5.04 -3.92
C ASN A 20 8.04 4.40 -5.18
N GLN A 21 8.88 3.82 -6.04
CA GLN A 21 8.39 3.12 -7.22
C GLN A 21 7.60 1.86 -6.85
N LYS A 22 7.94 1.20 -5.74
CA LYS A 22 7.17 0.04 -5.25
C LYS A 22 5.81 0.48 -4.69
N LEU A 23 5.76 1.61 -3.98
CA LEU A 23 4.53 2.22 -3.48
C LEU A 23 3.61 2.65 -4.63
N LEU A 24 4.15 3.25 -5.69
CA LEU A 24 3.39 3.63 -6.89
C LEU A 24 2.85 2.44 -7.69
N ARG A 25 3.32 1.21 -7.44
CA ARG A 25 2.81 -0.04 -8.06
C ARG A 25 1.69 -0.70 -7.25
N LEU A 26 1.34 -0.16 -6.09
CA LEU A 26 0.17 -0.61 -5.35
C LEU A 26 -1.09 -0.21 -6.11
N THR A 27 -2.08 -1.10 -6.12
CA THR A 27 -3.42 -0.80 -6.66
C THR A 27 -4.19 0.10 -5.69
N ASP A 28 -5.24 0.78 -6.15
CA ASP A 28 -6.05 1.68 -5.31
C ASP A 28 -6.54 0.98 -4.02
N ARG A 29 -7.03 -0.26 -4.14
CA ARG A 29 -7.47 -1.06 -2.98
C ARG A 29 -6.34 -1.44 -2.02
N GLU A 30 -5.14 -1.65 -2.53
CA GLU A 30 -3.96 -1.91 -1.68
C GLU A 30 -3.52 -0.62 -0.97
N TRP A 31 -3.66 0.53 -1.63
CA TRP A 31 -3.44 1.85 -1.04
C TRP A 31 -4.43 2.15 0.07
N ASP A 32 -5.72 1.88 -0.13
CA ASP A 32 -6.74 2.05 0.90
C ASP A 32 -6.40 1.24 2.15
N VAL A 33 -6.07 -0.05 1.98
CA VAL A 33 -5.66 -0.93 3.08
C VAL A 33 -4.40 -0.39 3.78
N LEU A 34 -3.39 0.05 3.02
CA LEU A 34 -2.17 0.62 3.59
C LEU A 34 -2.45 1.93 4.35
N SER A 35 -3.36 2.76 3.85
CA SER A 35 -3.78 4.01 4.48
C SER A 35 -4.47 3.73 5.82
N PHE A 36 -5.45 2.83 5.85
CA PHE A 36 -6.12 2.47 7.10
C PHE A 36 -5.18 1.82 8.12
N MET A 37 -4.21 1.01 7.66
CA MET A 37 -3.16 0.48 8.55
C MET A 37 -2.27 1.59 9.12
N THR A 38 -2.04 2.65 8.36
CA THR A 38 -1.29 3.83 8.79
C THR A 38 -2.08 4.67 9.80
N ASP A 39 -3.41 4.71 9.67
CA ASP A 39 -4.32 5.30 10.66
C ASP A 39 -4.44 4.47 11.94
N GLY A 40 -4.02 3.20 11.91
CA GLY A 40 -3.95 2.31 13.07
C GLY A 40 -5.17 1.39 13.20
N LEU A 41 -5.99 1.26 12.16
CA LEU A 41 -7.16 0.37 12.17
C LEU A 41 -6.72 -1.10 12.18
N THR A 42 -7.49 -1.91 12.90
CA THR A 42 -7.33 -3.37 12.93
C THR A 42 -7.84 -4.02 11.64
N THR A 43 -7.39 -5.25 11.37
CA THR A 43 -7.86 -6.01 10.19
C THR A 43 -9.39 -6.10 10.11
N ALA A 44 -10.08 -6.22 11.25
CA ALA A 44 -11.54 -6.28 11.32
C ALA A 44 -12.18 -4.93 10.98
N GLU A 45 -11.66 -3.82 11.52
CA GLU A 45 -12.17 -2.48 11.21
C GLU A 45 -11.96 -2.13 9.73
N ILE A 46 -10.80 -2.45 9.18
CA ILE A 46 -10.51 -2.26 7.75
C ILE A 46 -11.49 -3.07 6.89
N ALA A 47 -11.76 -4.31 7.29
CA ALA A 47 -12.73 -5.17 6.61
C ALA A 47 -14.14 -4.57 6.60
N THR A 48 -14.57 -4.00 7.73
CA THR A 48 -15.83 -3.25 7.84
C THR A 48 -15.83 -2.00 6.96
N CYS A 49 -14.77 -1.19 6.98
CA CYS A 49 -14.67 0.03 6.16
C CYS A 49 -14.73 -0.27 4.66
N LEU A 50 -14.11 -1.37 4.23
CA LEU A 50 -14.08 -1.79 2.82
C LEU A 50 -15.23 -2.71 2.42
N VAL A 51 -16.10 -3.09 3.37
CA VAL A 51 -17.25 -4.00 3.17
C VAL A 51 -16.81 -5.32 2.53
N ILE A 52 -15.75 -5.92 3.07
CA ILE A 52 -15.17 -7.19 2.60
C ILE A 52 -14.79 -8.09 3.77
N GLU A 53 -14.54 -9.37 3.50
CA GLU A 53 -14.12 -10.30 4.54
C GLU A 53 -12.72 -9.99 5.10
N PRO A 54 -12.47 -10.21 6.40
CA PRO A 54 -11.16 -9.99 7.02
C PRO A 54 -10.05 -10.84 6.38
N LYS A 55 -10.39 -12.01 5.86
CA LYS A 55 -9.49 -12.88 5.09
C LYS A 55 -8.97 -12.18 3.82
N SER A 56 -9.79 -11.35 3.18
CA SER A 56 -9.39 -10.55 2.03
C SER A 56 -8.38 -9.47 2.44
N ILE A 57 -8.55 -8.85 3.61
CA ILE A 57 -7.57 -7.89 4.16
C ILE A 57 -6.21 -8.56 4.41
N GLU A 58 -6.18 -9.77 4.96
CA GLU A 58 -4.93 -10.53 5.10
C GLU A 58 -4.26 -10.81 3.75
N ASN A 59 -5.05 -11.15 2.73
CA ASN A 59 -4.55 -11.32 1.37
C ASN A 59 -3.98 -10.01 0.80
N TYR A 60 -4.64 -8.87 1.01
CA TYR A 60 -4.12 -7.56 0.60
C TYR A 60 -2.80 -7.24 1.32
N LYS A 61 -2.72 -7.43 2.64
CA LYS A 61 -1.48 -7.26 3.42
C LYS A 61 -0.34 -8.11 2.88
N ARG A 62 -0.61 -9.38 2.54
CA ARG A 62 0.38 -10.27 1.92
C ARG A 62 0.85 -9.77 0.55
N ARG A 63 -0.06 -9.28 -0.29
CA ARG A 63 0.28 -8.72 -1.62
C ARG A 63 1.11 -7.44 -1.49
N ILE A 64 0.72 -6.54 -0.58
CA ILE A 64 1.45 -5.30 -0.27
C ILE A 64 2.87 -5.64 0.20
N SER A 65 3.01 -6.52 1.19
CA SER A 65 4.31 -6.99 1.68
C SER A 65 5.18 -7.54 0.55
N LYS A 66 4.61 -8.35 -0.35
CA LYS A 66 5.33 -8.89 -1.50
C LYS A 66 5.78 -7.78 -2.47
N LYS A 67 4.93 -6.82 -2.77
CA LYS A 67 5.24 -5.68 -3.66
C LYS A 67 6.32 -4.77 -3.06
N LEU A 68 6.21 -4.47 -1.77
CA LEU A 68 7.19 -3.64 -1.05
C LEU A 68 8.48 -4.41 -0.68
N ASN A 69 8.49 -5.73 -0.86
CA ASN A 69 9.56 -6.64 -0.40
C ASN A 69 9.80 -6.55 1.12
N ILE A 70 8.72 -6.35 1.89
CA ILE A 70 8.75 -6.33 3.36
C ILE A 70 8.38 -7.72 3.85
N GLY A 71 9.38 -8.48 4.29
CA GLY A 71 9.16 -9.78 4.94
C GLY A 71 8.72 -9.62 6.39
N GLY A 72 7.93 -10.56 6.91
CA GLY A 72 7.54 -10.62 8.32
C GLY A 72 6.13 -10.08 8.63
N ARG A 73 5.40 -10.78 9.51
CA ARG A 73 3.98 -10.49 9.83
C ARG A 73 3.76 -9.09 10.41
N SER A 74 4.68 -8.62 11.26
CA SER A 74 4.56 -7.33 11.95
C SER A 74 5.35 -6.20 11.26
N ASN A 75 6.22 -6.54 10.30
CA ASN A 75 7.09 -5.55 9.68
C ASN A 75 6.34 -4.57 8.79
N LEU A 76 5.24 -5.01 8.16
CA LEU A 76 4.37 -4.11 7.39
C LEU A 76 3.72 -3.06 8.30
N ILE A 77 3.23 -3.46 9.48
CA ILE A 77 2.64 -2.54 10.46
C ILE A 77 3.69 -1.55 10.94
N ARG A 78 4.88 -2.04 11.30
CA ARG A 78 6.00 -1.19 11.71
C ARG A 78 6.39 -0.18 10.62
N PHE A 79 6.41 -0.61 9.35
CA PHE A 79 6.65 0.26 8.22
C PHE A 79 5.60 1.39 8.12
N CYS A 80 4.32 1.07 8.32
CA CYS A 80 3.24 2.05 8.32
C CYS A 80 3.40 3.07 9.45
N ILE A 81 3.72 2.62 10.65
CA ILE A 81 3.91 3.48 11.82
C ILE A 81 5.11 4.42 11.63
N VAL A 82 6.26 3.88 11.22
CA VAL A 82 7.50 4.65 11.04
C VAL A 82 7.37 5.69 9.93
N ASN A 83 6.64 5.37 8.86
CA ASN A 83 6.51 6.23 7.68
C ASN A 83 5.13 6.90 7.60
N ARG A 84 4.41 7.05 8.72
CA ARG A 84 3.02 7.51 8.76
C ARG A 84 2.79 8.80 7.97
N ASP A 85 3.53 9.86 8.30
CA ASP A 85 3.40 11.17 7.64
C ASP A 85 3.74 11.11 6.15
N TYR A 86 4.73 10.29 5.80
CA TYR A 86 5.17 10.11 4.42
C TYR A 86 4.09 9.43 3.58
N LEU A 87 3.55 8.30 4.06
CA LEU A 87 2.52 7.53 3.35
C LEU A 87 1.23 8.34 3.20
N ARG A 88 0.84 9.11 4.21
CA ARG A 88 -0.35 9.97 4.14
C ARG A 88 -0.21 11.07 3.09
N LYS A 89 0.94 11.75 3.05
CA LYS A 89 1.24 12.74 2.01
C LYS A 89 1.21 12.10 0.62
N LEU A 90 1.81 10.92 0.48
CA LEU A 90 1.87 10.24 -0.81
C LEU A 90 0.49 9.75 -1.28
N TYR A 91 -0.36 9.25 -0.38
CA TYR A 91 -1.73 8.87 -0.70
C TYR A 91 -2.52 10.03 -1.30
N ILE A 92 -2.44 11.21 -0.66
CA ILE A 92 -3.10 12.44 -1.15
C ILE A 92 -2.53 12.87 -2.51
N LEU A 93 -1.24 12.70 -2.75
CA LEU A 93 -0.63 13.08 -4.03
C LEU A 93 -1.01 12.14 -5.18
N VAL A 94 -1.28 10.86 -4.90
CA VAL A 94 -1.61 9.86 -5.93
C VAL A 94 -3.10 9.82 -6.27
N HIS A 95 -3.98 10.13 -5.31
CA HIS A 95 -5.44 9.98 -5.46
C HIS A 95 -6.19 11.34 -5.55
N LYS A 96 -5.49 12.41 -5.94
CA LYS A 96 -6.07 13.74 -6.19
C LYS A 96 -6.15 14.00 -7.68
#